data_AF-A0A7C2AES3-F1
#
_entry.id   AF-A0A7C2AES3-F1
#
_cell.length_a   1.000
_cell.length_b   1.000
_cell.length_c   1.000
_cell.angle_alpha   90.00
_cell.angle_beta   90.00
_cell.angle_gamma   90.00
#
_symmetry.space_group_name_H-M   'P 1'
#
loop_
_entity.id
_entity.type
_entity.pdbx_description
1 polymer ?
#
loop_
_entity_poly.entity_id
_entity_poly.type
_entity_poly.pdbx_seq_one_letter_code
_entity_poly.pdbx_strand_id
1 'polypeptide(L)'
;MVFDLRVVSNTPLTGEKNLEVATKTFLYQIGYLSKGSDPEIPYRIFYDFFLTHPTKSWMVEEIAHKLQVSKPTVYRHLNKLKGMDILEDVQVEDAAGQSKKAYRLRYGNLEKAWSFVEAHLKVAIENYGKTVEHIQRLLEEEKR
;
A
#
# COMPACT_ATOMS: atom_id res chain seq x y z
N MET A 1 2.66 11.37 -6.97
CA MET A 1 2.21 10.13 -6.31
C MET A 1 1.22 9.51 -7.26
N VAL A 2 1.51 8.32 -7.78
CA VAL A 2 0.54 7.55 -8.57
C VAL A 2 -0.02 6.51 -7.61
N PHE A 3 -1.34 6.48 -7.48
CA PHE A 3 -2.05 5.44 -6.74
C PHE A 3 -2.20 4.24 -7.69
N ASP A 4 -1.48 3.15 -7.39
CA ASP A 4 -1.52 1.92 -8.17
C ASP A 4 -1.98 0.76 -7.29
N LEU A 5 -3.19 0.27 -7.54
CA LEU A 5 -3.78 -0.88 -6.87
C LEU A 5 -4.25 -1.89 -7.92
N ARG A 6 -3.93 -3.17 -7.71
CA ARG A 6 -4.50 -4.23 -8.53
C ARG A 6 -5.85 -4.66 -7.96
N VAL A 7 -6.92 -4.49 -8.74
CA VAL A 7 -8.24 -5.03 -8.40
C VAL A 7 -8.44 -6.35 -9.14
N VAL A 8 -8.62 -7.44 -8.41
CA VAL A 8 -8.93 -8.77 -8.95
C VAL A 8 -10.11 -9.37 -8.22
N SER A 9 -10.95 -10.10 -8.96
CA SER A 9 -11.95 -10.97 -8.33
C SER A 9 -11.24 -11.98 -7.43
N ASN A 10 -11.71 -12.09 -6.19
CA ASN A 10 -11.17 -13.01 -5.20
C ASN A 10 -12.26 -13.44 -4.22
N THR A 11 -12.05 -14.60 -3.59
CA THR A 11 -12.84 -15.04 -2.44
C THR A 11 -12.21 -14.46 -1.17
N PRO A 12 -12.99 -13.85 -0.26
CA PRO A 12 -12.46 -13.36 1.01
C PRO A 12 -11.74 -14.47 1.79
N LEU A 13 -10.58 -14.13 2.36
CA LEU A 13 -9.72 -15.08 3.08
C LEU A 13 -10.19 -15.34 4.52
N THR A 14 -11.48 -15.14 4.84
CA THR A 14 -12.02 -15.24 6.20
C THR A 14 -11.95 -16.64 6.81
N GLY A 15 -11.77 -17.67 5.97
CA GLY A 15 -11.52 -19.05 6.41
C GLY A 15 -10.06 -19.38 6.72
N GLU A 16 -9.11 -18.53 6.31
CA GLU A 16 -7.68 -18.72 6.60
C GLU A 16 -7.37 -18.34 8.04
N LYS A 17 -6.77 -19.26 8.80
CA LYS A 17 -6.44 -19.07 10.21
C LYS A 17 -4.98 -18.70 10.43
N ASN A 18 -4.13 -18.89 9.42
CA ASN A 18 -2.73 -18.52 9.46
C ASN A 18 -2.56 -17.07 8.99
N LEU A 19 -2.15 -16.19 9.91
CA LEU A 19 -1.96 -14.76 9.64
C LEU A 19 -0.93 -14.50 8.53
N GLU A 20 0.16 -15.27 8.47
CA GLU A 20 1.19 -15.11 7.46
C GLU A 20 0.66 -15.45 6.06
N VAL A 21 -0.07 -16.56 5.95
CA VAL A 21 -0.68 -17.01 4.69
C VAL A 21 -1.74 -16.02 4.23
N ALA A 22 -2.62 -15.57 5.14
CA ALA A 22 -3.64 -14.57 4.83
C ALA A 22 -2.99 -13.26 4.35
N THR A 23 -1.98 -12.77 5.07
CA THR A 23 -1.28 -11.52 4.72
C THR A 23 -0.56 -11.64 3.38
N LYS A 24 0.23 -12.69 3.17
CA LYS A 24 0.99 -12.87 1.93
C LYS A 24 0.06 -12.99 0.73
N THR A 25 -1.03 -13.73 0.87
CA THR A 25 -2.05 -13.87 -0.18
C THR A 25 -2.72 -12.53 -0.49
N PHE A 26 -3.14 -11.78 0.53
CA PHE A 26 -3.69 -10.44 0.36
C PHE A 26 -2.71 -9.49 -0.37
N LEU A 27 -1.43 -9.48 0.02
CA LEU A 27 -0.42 -8.63 -0.62
C LEU A 27 -0.17 -8.98 -2.11
N TYR A 28 -0.37 -10.24 -2.52
CA TYR A 28 -0.40 -10.61 -3.94
C TYR A 28 -1.66 -10.13 -4.65
N GLN A 29 -2.83 -10.22 -4.01
CA GLN A 29 -4.11 -9.82 -4.59
C GLN A 29 -4.13 -8.32 -4.91
N ILE A 30 -3.67 -7.48 -3.98
CA ILE A 30 -3.59 -6.03 -4.16
C ILE A 30 -2.44 -5.57 -5.07
N GLY A 31 -1.59 -6.51 -5.50
CA GLY A 31 -0.47 -6.26 -6.41
C GLY A 31 0.77 -5.65 -5.74
N TYR A 32 0.87 -5.67 -4.41
CA TYR A 32 2.10 -5.26 -3.71
C TYR A 32 3.24 -6.24 -3.98
N LEU A 33 2.98 -7.54 -3.77
CA LEU A 33 3.88 -8.62 -4.17
C LEU A 33 3.65 -9.01 -5.63
N SER A 34 4.72 -9.36 -6.33
CA SER A 34 4.67 -9.86 -7.71
C SER A 34 5.04 -11.34 -7.75
N LYS A 35 4.34 -12.13 -8.57
CA LYS A 35 4.58 -13.57 -8.73
C LYS A 35 5.94 -13.89 -9.38
N GLY A 36 6.55 -12.92 -10.08
CA GLY A 36 7.82 -13.09 -10.79
C GLY A 36 9.06 -12.58 -10.05
N SER A 37 8.92 -12.14 -8.80
CA SER A 37 10.02 -11.61 -8.00
C SER A 37 10.03 -12.27 -6.62
N ASP A 38 11.21 -12.40 -6.02
CA ASP A 38 11.34 -12.87 -4.64
C ASP A 38 10.48 -12.01 -3.69
N PRO A 39 9.46 -12.60 -3.03
CA PRO A 39 8.58 -11.86 -2.16
C PRO A 39 9.18 -11.59 -0.79
N GLU A 40 10.32 -12.18 -0.43
CA GLU A 40 10.81 -12.24 0.95
C GLU A 40 11.03 -10.85 1.56
N ILE A 41 11.84 -10.01 0.90
CA ILE A 41 12.10 -8.64 1.37
C ILE A 41 10.84 -7.77 1.46
N PRO A 42 10.01 -7.62 0.40
CA PRO A 42 8.79 -6.82 0.51
C PRO A 42 7.80 -7.37 1.54
N TYR A 43 7.66 -8.70 1.63
CA TYR A 43 6.78 -9.32 2.63
C TYR A 43 7.25 -8.98 4.04
N ARG A 44 8.54 -9.16 4.34
CA ARG A 44 9.11 -8.85 5.65
C ARG A 44 9.03 -7.36 5.98
N ILE A 45 9.26 -6.46 5.02
CA ILE A 45 9.06 -5.01 5.23
C ILE A 45 7.63 -4.74 5.73
N PHE A 46 6.62 -5.31 5.08
CA PHE A 46 5.23 -5.11 5.51
C PHE A 46 4.94 -5.81 6.84
N TYR A 47 5.24 -7.10 6.94
CA TYR A 47 4.84 -7.96 8.05
C TYR A 47 5.61 -7.64 9.35
N ASP A 48 6.95 -7.64 9.30
CA ASP A 48 7.81 -7.51 10.49
C ASP A 48 7.81 -6.08 11.04
N PHE A 49 7.60 -5.07 10.19
CA PHE A 49 7.72 -3.66 10.60
C PHE A 49 6.37 -2.97 10.73
N PHE A 50 5.40 -3.21 9.85
CA PHE A 50 4.15 -2.46 9.88
C PHE A 50 2.96 -3.25 10.40
N LEU A 51 2.84 -4.54 10.05
CA LEU A 51 1.70 -5.32 10.53
C LEU A 51 1.84 -5.70 12.00
N THR A 52 3.01 -6.20 12.40
CA THR A 52 3.28 -6.63 13.78
C THR A 52 3.59 -5.47 14.73
N HIS A 53 3.94 -4.29 14.20
CA HIS A 53 4.22 -3.07 14.99
C HIS A 53 3.46 -1.86 14.44
N PRO A 54 2.11 -1.89 14.43
CA PRO A 54 1.34 -0.96 13.61
C PRO A 54 1.43 0.49 14.08
N THR A 55 1.62 0.74 15.37
CA THR A 55 1.75 2.10 15.92
C THR A 55 3.16 2.68 15.82
N LYS A 56 4.15 1.86 15.47
CA LYS A 56 5.56 2.29 15.44
C LYS A 56 5.89 2.99 14.12
N SER A 57 6.64 4.08 14.24
CA SER A 57 7.29 4.74 13.11
C SER A 57 8.68 4.16 12.91
N TRP A 58 9.01 3.85 11.65
CA TRP A 58 10.29 3.26 11.26
C TRP A 58 11.05 4.16 10.30
N MET A 59 12.33 4.38 10.58
CA MET A 59 13.23 5.03 9.65
C MET A 59 13.72 4.04 8.58
N VAL A 60 14.03 4.55 7.39
CA VAL A 60 14.51 3.71 6.28
C VAL A 60 15.82 3.02 6.63
N GLU A 61 16.71 3.72 7.32
CA GLU A 61 17.98 3.25 7.85
C GLU A 61 17.80 2.01 8.73
N GLU A 62 16.81 2.03 9.63
CA GLU A 62 16.56 0.94 10.57
C GLU A 62 16.09 -0.33 9.86
N ILE A 63 15.17 -0.17 8.90
CA ILE A 63 14.66 -1.29 8.09
C ILE A 63 15.79 -1.87 7.24
N ALA A 64 16.55 -1.01 6.55
CA ALA A 64 17.67 -1.40 5.71
C ALA A 64 18.73 -2.17 6.50
N HIS A 65 19.08 -1.68 7.70
CA HIS A 65 20.03 -2.34 8.58
C HIS A 65 19.52 -3.69 9.08
N LYS A 66 18.27 -3.77 9.56
CA LYS A 66 17.71 -5.04 10.06
C LYS A 66 17.55 -6.10 8.98
N LEU A 67 17.23 -5.71 7.76
CA LEU A 67 17.04 -6.62 6.63
C LEU A 67 18.32 -6.87 5.81
N GLN A 68 19.43 -6.17 6.12
CA GLN A 68 20.69 -6.25 5.37
C GLN A 68 20.51 -5.95 3.87
N VAL A 69 19.70 -4.94 3.55
CA VAL A 69 19.44 -4.48 2.17
C VAL A 69 19.77 -3.01 2.01
N SER A 70 19.89 -2.55 0.76
CA SER A 70 20.14 -1.15 0.47
C SER A 70 18.94 -0.24 0.84
N LYS A 71 19.21 1.01 1.24
CA LYS A 71 18.14 2.01 1.45
C LYS A 71 17.25 2.20 0.21
N PRO A 72 17.78 2.28 -1.04
CA PRO A 72 16.94 2.32 -2.24
C PRO A 72 15.95 1.17 -2.35
N THR A 73 16.36 -0.06 -2.00
CA THR A 73 15.46 -1.23 -1.96
C THR A 73 14.28 -0.98 -1.02
N VAL A 74 14.55 -0.48 0.18
CA VAL A 74 13.49 -0.15 1.16
C VAL A 74 12.60 0.97 0.66
N TYR A 75 13.17 2.08 0.18
CA TYR A 75 12.40 3.22 -0.35
C TYR A 75 11.41 2.80 -1.43
N ARG A 76 11.80 1.92 -2.36
CA ARG A 76 10.92 1.40 -3.41
C ARG A 76 9.66 0.76 -2.82
N HIS A 77 9.81 -0.04 -1.78
CA HIS A 77 8.70 -0.75 -1.15
C HIS A 77 7.83 0.16 -0.28
N LEU A 78 8.45 1.09 0.47
CA LEU A 78 7.71 2.07 1.26
C LEU A 78 6.91 3.03 0.38
N ASN A 79 7.50 3.48 -0.74
CA ASN A 79 6.81 4.36 -1.67
C ASN A 79 5.63 3.66 -2.36
N LYS A 80 5.72 2.35 -2.63
CA LYS A 80 4.60 1.58 -3.17
C LYS A 80 3.45 1.48 -2.16
N LEU A 81 3.74 1.12 -0.91
CA LEU A 81 2.71 1.03 0.14
C LEU A 81 2.10 2.40 0.49
N LYS A 82 2.92 3.46 0.50
CA LYS A 82 2.44 4.84 0.64
C LYS A 82 1.57 5.26 -0.55
N GLY A 83 1.96 4.89 -1.77
CA GLY A 83 1.17 5.15 -2.98
C GLY A 83 -0.19 4.47 -2.97
N MET A 84 -0.31 3.33 -2.27
CA MET A 84 -1.57 2.64 -2.01
C MET A 84 -2.36 3.19 -0.81
N ASP A 85 -1.90 4.28 -0.18
CA ASP A 85 -2.46 4.85 1.06
C ASP A 85 -2.43 3.99 2.33
N ILE A 86 -1.67 2.89 2.29
CA ILE A 86 -1.51 1.99 3.45
C ILE A 86 -0.57 2.59 4.49
N LEU A 87 0.52 3.21 4.03
CA LEU A 87 1.49 3.90 4.89
C LEU A 87 1.38 5.42 4.77
N GLU A 88 1.75 6.10 5.85
CA GLU A 88 2.01 7.53 5.84
C GLU A 88 3.44 7.81 6.29
N ASP A 89 4.02 8.91 5.80
CA ASP A 89 5.26 9.43 6.36
C ASP A 89 4.98 10.42 7.48
N VAL A 90 5.83 10.35 8.49
CA VAL A 90 5.79 11.20 9.67
C VAL A 90 7.20 11.72 9.94
N GLN A 91 7.26 12.83 10.68
CA GLN A 91 8.52 13.33 11.21
C GLN A 91 8.70 12.79 12.62
N VAL A 92 9.88 12.22 12.91
CA VAL A 92 10.30 11.78 14.24
C VAL A 92 11.55 12.55 14.64
N GLU A 93 11.62 13.00 15.88
CA GLU A 93 12.83 13.63 16.40
C GLU A 93 13.82 12.56 16.83
N ASP A 94 15.09 12.73 16.46
CA ASP A 94 16.16 11.93 17.02
C ASP A 94 16.65 12.48 18.37
N ALA A 95 17.59 11.77 19.00
CA ALA A 95 18.16 12.17 20.29
C ALA A 95 18.89 13.53 20.26
N ALA A 96 19.23 14.05 19.08
CA ALA A 96 19.83 15.37 18.90
C ALA A 96 18.77 16.44 18.56
N GLY A 97 17.47 16.12 18.62
CA GLY A 97 16.37 17.01 18.28
C GLY A 97 16.22 17.25 16.77
N GLN A 98 16.89 16.46 15.91
CA GLN A 98 16.76 16.61 14.47
C GLN A 98 15.54 15.83 13.99
N SER A 99 14.69 16.52 13.23
CA SER A 99 13.53 15.94 12.57
C SER A 99 13.96 15.03 11.42
N LYS A 100 13.58 13.76 11.51
CA LYS A 100 13.86 12.72 10.52
C LYS A 100 12.57 12.12 9.98
N LYS A 101 12.59 11.81 8.69
CA LYS A 101 11.47 11.14 8.03
C LYS A 101 11.41 9.67 8.45
N ALA A 102 10.25 9.27 8.94
CA ALA A 102 9.90 7.89 9.21
C ALA A 102 8.58 7.53 8.51
N TYR A 103 8.25 6.24 8.52
CA TYR A 103 7.02 5.71 7.94
C TYR A 103 6.29 4.92 9.00
N ARG A 104 4.96 4.95 9.00
CA ARG A 104 4.13 4.11 9.86
C ARG A 104 2.89 3.63 9.12
N LEU A 105 2.26 2.58 9.65
CA LEU A 105 0.94 2.17 9.18
C LEU A 105 -0.05 3.29 9.46
N ARG A 106 -0.83 3.68 8.47
CA ARG A 106 -1.82 4.76 8.63
C ARG A 106 -2.76 4.40 9.79
N TYR A 107 -2.96 5.33 10.71
CA TYR A 107 -3.74 5.14 11.95
C TYR A 107 -3.26 4.06 12.91
N GLY A 108 -2.10 3.45 12.65
CA GLY A 108 -1.64 2.28 13.39
C GLY A 108 -2.62 1.11 13.40
N ASN A 109 -3.39 0.95 12.32
CA ASN A 109 -4.35 -0.15 12.18
C ASN A 109 -4.62 -0.42 10.68
N LEU A 110 -4.48 -1.68 10.26
CA LEU A 110 -4.57 -2.05 8.84
C LEU A 110 -5.99 -1.87 8.28
N GLU A 111 -7.02 -2.20 9.05
CA GLU A 111 -8.43 -2.04 8.65
C GLU A 111 -8.77 -0.56 8.43
N LYS A 112 -8.34 0.31 9.34
CA LYS A 112 -8.51 1.77 9.20
C LYS A 112 -7.67 2.34 8.06
N ALA A 113 -6.48 1.81 7.80
CA ALA A 113 -5.71 2.19 6.62
C ALA A 113 -6.46 1.77 5.34
N TRP A 114 -7.04 0.57 5.33
CA TRP A 114 -7.78 0.02 4.19
C TRP A 114 -9.02 0.83 3.81
N SER A 115 -9.76 1.37 4.79
CA SER A 115 -10.93 2.21 4.48
C SER A 115 -10.59 3.47 3.66
N PHE A 116 -9.36 3.97 3.75
CA PHE A 116 -8.88 5.07 2.88
C PHE A 116 -8.58 4.60 1.47
N VAL A 117 -8.02 3.40 1.32
CA VAL A 117 -7.83 2.76 0.02
C VAL A 117 -9.17 2.59 -0.68
N GLU A 118 -10.19 2.14 0.04
CA GLU A 118 -11.55 2.00 -0.47
C GLU A 118 -12.18 3.34 -0.86
N ALA A 119 -12.02 4.38 -0.03
CA ALA A 119 -12.52 5.72 -0.33
C ALA A 119 -11.89 6.29 -1.61
N HIS A 120 -10.57 6.17 -1.76
CA HIS A 120 -9.88 6.62 -2.98
C HIS A 120 -10.30 5.81 -4.22
N LEU A 121 -10.43 4.48 -4.08
CA LEU A 121 -10.89 3.62 -5.17
C LEU A 121 -12.31 3.98 -5.62
N LYS A 122 -13.22 4.23 -4.67
CA LYS A 122 -14.60 4.65 -4.96
C LYS A 122 -14.64 5.91 -5.81
N VAL A 123 -13.90 6.95 -5.40
CA VAL A 123 -13.83 8.21 -6.15
C VAL A 123 -13.24 8.00 -7.55
N ALA A 124 -12.18 7.19 -7.67
CA ALA A 124 -11.57 6.90 -8.97
C ALA A 124 -12.54 6.18 -9.91
N ILE A 125 -13.25 5.16 -9.42
CA ILE A 125 -14.25 4.41 -10.21
C ILE A 125 -15.42 5.31 -10.62
N GLU A 126 -15.93 6.14 -9.72
CA GLU A 126 -16.99 7.10 -10.02
C GLU A 126 -16.58 8.07 -11.14
N ASN A 127 -15.33 8.56 -11.09
CA ASN A 127 -14.80 9.45 -12.13
C ASN A 127 -14.64 8.74 -13.47
N TYR A 128 -14.14 7.49 -13.48
CA TYR A 128 -14.09 6.69 -14.70
C TYR A 128 -15.49 6.45 -15.28
N GLY A 129 -16.49 6.18 -14.44
CA GLY A 129 -17.89 6.06 -14.87
C GLY A 129 -18.38 7.31 -15.60
N LYS A 130 -18.18 8.49 -15.01
CA LYS A 130 -18.53 9.78 -15.64
C LYS A 130 -17.80 10.00 -16.97
N THR A 131 -16.53 9.60 -17.07
CA THR A 131 -15.78 9.68 -18.33
C THR A 131 -16.37 8.76 -19.40
N VAL A 132 -16.73 7.53 -19.05
CA VAL A 132 -17.37 6.58 -19.98
C VAL A 132 -18.72 7.12 -20.47
N GLU A 133 -19.55 7.65 -19.58
CA GLU A 133 -20.82 8.30 -19.93
C GLU A 133 -20.61 9.47 -20.90
N HIS A 134 -19.60 10.31 -20.63
CA HIS A 134 -19.26 11.42 -21.50
C HIS A 134 -18.82 10.96 -22.90
N ILE A 135 -17.98 9.93 -22.99
CA ILE A 135 -17.52 9.35 -24.26
C ILE A 135 -18.73 8.84 -25.07
N GLN A 136 -19.65 8.12 -24.42
CA GLN A 136 -20.86 7.61 -25.08
C GLN A 136 -21.71 8.76 -25.65
N ARG A 137 -21.90 9.83 -24.89
CA ARG A 137 -22.64 11.02 -25.35
C ARG A 137 -22.00 11.64 -26.60
N LEU A 138 -20.68 11.81 -26.63
CA LEU A 138 -19.97 12.36 -27.80
C LEU A 138 -20.17 11.50 -29.05
N LEU A 139 -20.13 10.17 -28.92
CA LEU A 139 -20.38 9.24 -30.03
C LEU A 139 -21.81 9.32 -30.58
N GLU A 140 -22.79 9.64 -29.73
CA GLU A 140 -24.19 9.82 -30.16
C GLU A 140 -24.41 11.16 -30.86
N GLU A 141 -23.69 12.21 -30.44
CA GLU A 141 -23.72 13.53 -31.08
C GLU A 141 -23.08 13.50 -32.47
N GLU A 142 -21.97 12.77 -32.66
CA GLU A 142 -21.29 12.64 -33.96
C GLU A 142 -22.12 11.90 -35.02
N LYS A 143 -23.04 11.03 -34.60
CA LYS A 143 -23.92 10.26 -35.50
C LYS A 143 -25.17 11.02 -35.96
N ARG A 144 -25.42 12.21 -35.43
CA ARG A 144 -26.56 13.07 -35.80
C ARG A 144 -26.16 14.06 -36.89
#